data_AF-A0A0B7K1B3-F1
#
_entry.id   AF-A0A0B7K1B3-F1
#
_cell.length_a   1.000
_cell.length_b   1.000
_cell.length_c   1.000
_cell.angle_alpha   90.00
_cell.angle_beta   90.00
_cell.angle_gamma   90.00
#
_symmetry.space_group_name_H-M   'P 1'
#
loop_
_entity.id
_entity.type
_entity.pdbx_description
1 polymer ?
#
loop_
_entity_poly.entity_id
_entity_poly.type
_entity_poly.pdbx_seq_one_letter_code
_entity_poly.pdbx_strand_id
1 'polypeptide(L)'
;MSWKIIAQASQTSLLQSIPKRWRLDPHKYKSLKDVTSVPYTCGILTDAQLKITELTAVEIVRGLEARELKAVEVLEAFAARAAIAHQLVNCLTDWFFEEGLQQAEELDDLLDSGGKLKGPLHGVPIAVKDFHFLKGHPTTTGYVSKRNFVPEHDSALVATLRAAGAVFFCKTTMPQTGMALETASNLWGRTLSPFNIDLSAGGSSGGDAALVAMRGCPITPSTDMGGSIRVPAAFNGLYAIRPTADRVPKGGMDNINSTGQTTIQLSCGPICHSIGDLELLTKVINAYPHNKYDVTCAPIPWRNVDTLNGKLAIGIMKWDGVVMPHPPILRALGHVKQVLERAGHQGKSLISYEILGSDHHSPESQLLNSTRPLIAGTLLRQR
;
A
#
# COMPACT_ATOMS: atom_id res chain seq x y z
N MET A 1 1.60 -29.28 -18.93
CA MET A 1 1.04 -27.99 -19.42
C MET A 1 2.13 -26.92 -19.26
N SER A 2 2.40 -26.10 -20.28
CA SER A 2 3.43 -25.06 -20.17
C SER A 2 2.99 -23.94 -19.22
N TRP A 3 3.94 -23.23 -18.62
CA TRP A 3 3.63 -22.11 -17.72
C TRP A 3 2.82 -21.00 -18.43
N LYS A 4 3.01 -20.81 -19.74
CA LYS A 4 2.27 -19.83 -20.55
C LYS A 4 0.78 -20.16 -20.66
N ILE A 5 0.45 -21.43 -20.86
CA ILE A 5 -0.95 -21.89 -20.90
C ILE A 5 -1.61 -21.68 -19.54
N ILE A 6 -0.88 -22.00 -18.47
CA ILE A 6 -1.35 -21.79 -17.10
C ILE A 6 -1.61 -20.30 -16.83
N ALA A 7 -0.65 -19.43 -17.15
CA ALA A 7 -0.78 -17.99 -16.95
C ALA A 7 -1.94 -17.40 -17.74
N GLN A 8 -2.07 -17.76 -19.01
CA GLN A 8 -3.18 -17.32 -19.85
C GLN A 8 -4.53 -17.77 -19.26
N ALA A 9 -4.63 -19.01 -18.78
CA ALA A 9 -5.85 -19.52 -18.17
C ALA A 9 -6.20 -18.76 -16.88
N SER A 10 -5.24 -18.50 -16.00
CA SER A 10 -5.44 -17.72 -14.77
C SER A 10 -5.87 -16.29 -15.04
N GLN A 11 -5.18 -15.58 -15.95
CA GLN A 11 -5.54 -14.20 -16.33
C GLN A 11 -6.91 -14.13 -17.01
N THR A 12 -7.23 -15.10 -17.87
CA THR A 12 -8.54 -15.17 -18.53
C THR A 12 -9.65 -15.44 -17.51
N SER A 13 -9.43 -16.35 -16.55
CA SER A 13 -10.38 -16.64 -15.48
C SER A 13 -10.66 -15.41 -14.62
N LEU A 14 -9.63 -14.67 -14.25
CA LEU A 14 -9.77 -13.43 -13.47
C LEU A 14 -10.55 -12.35 -14.24
N LEU A 15 -10.24 -12.13 -15.53
CA LEU A 15 -11.00 -11.19 -16.34
C LEU A 15 -12.46 -11.63 -16.52
N GLN A 16 -12.70 -12.95 -16.56
CA GLN A 16 -14.04 -13.52 -16.68
C GLN A 16 -14.85 -13.48 -15.38
N SER A 17 -14.22 -13.43 -14.21
CA SER A 17 -14.94 -13.28 -12.94
C SER A 17 -15.42 -11.85 -12.71
N ILE A 18 -14.81 -10.85 -13.35
CA ILE A 18 -15.31 -9.47 -13.33
C ILE A 18 -16.70 -9.41 -14.02
N PRO A 19 -17.75 -8.87 -13.37
CA PRO A 19 -19.08 -8.73 -13.94
C PRO A 19 -19.08 -7.98 -15.28
N LYS A 20 -19.88 -8.45 -16.25
CA LYS A 20 -19.98 -7.83 -17.60
C LYS A 20 -20.30 -6.33 -17.56
N ARG A 21 -21.11 -5.88 -16.58
CA ARG A 21 -21.48 -4.48 -16.37
C ARG A 21 -20.29 -3.55 -16.08
N TRP A 22 -19.15 -4.10 -15.65
CA TRP A 22 -17.93 -3.35 -15.34
C TRP A 22 -16.81 -3.58 -16.36
N ARG A 23 -17.08 -4.27 -17.47
CA ARG A 23 -16.08 -4.52 -18.51
C ARG A 23 -15.99 -3.33 -19.48
N LEU A 24 -14.77 -2.89 -19.72
CA LEU A 24 -14.46 -1.86 -20.72
C LEU A 24 -14.36 -2.49 -22.11
N ASP A 25 -14.58 -1.67 -23.14
CA ASP A 25 -14.08 -1.99 -24.48
C ASP A 25 -12.56 -1.75 -24.49
N PRO A 26 -11.74 -2.81 -24.64
CA PRO A 26 -10.29 -2.69 -24.59
C PRO A 26 -9.73 -1.89 -25.78
N HIS A 27 -10.48 -1.69 -26.87
CA HIS A 27 -10.00 -0.92 -28.03
C HIS A 27 -10.10 0.59 -27.82
N LYS A 28 -11.06 1.05 -27.01
CA LYS A 28 -11.36 2.47 -26.81
C LYS A 28 -10.23 3.25 -26.14
N TYR A 29 -9.41 2.59 -25.33
CA TYR A 29 -8.41 3.26 -24.47
C TYR A 29 -6.96 2.94 -24.84
N LYS A 30 -6.70 2.17 -25.92
CA LYS A 30 -5.33 1.73 -26.28
C LYS A 30 -4.35 2.86 -26.59
N SER A 31 -4.85 4.02 -27.02
CA SER A 31 -4.03 5.18 -27.36
C SER A 31 -3.71 6.07 -26.16
N LEU A 32 -4.39 5.86 -25.02
CA LEU A 32 -4.18 6.67 -23.83
C LEU A 32 -2.93 6.20 -23.09
N LYS A 33 -2.07 7.15 -22.72
CA LYS A 33 -0.96 6.89 -21.79
C LYS A 33 -1.40 7.06 -20.35
N ASP A 34 -2.04 8.19 -20.06
CA ASP A 34 -2.68 8.46 -18.78
C ASP A 34 -4.11 7.92 -18.83
N VAL A 35 -4.42 6.99 -17.92
CA VAL A 35 -5.72 6.34 -17.80
C VAL A 35 -6.47 6.75 -16.53
N THR A 36 -5.95 7.69 -15.74
CA THR A 36 -6.55 8.15 -14.48
C THR A 36 -7.94 8.76 -14.67
N SER A 37 -8.23 9.34 -15.84
CA SER A 37 -9.53 9.93 -16.17
C SER A 37 -10.57 8.94 -16.68
N VAL A 38 -10.19 7.69 -16.97
CA VAL A 38 -11.10 6.70 -17.58
C VAL A 38 -12.30 6.36 -16.68
N PRO A 39 -12.16 6.14 -15.36
CA PRO A 39 -13.31 5.89 -14.48
C PRO A 39 -14.42 6.96 -14.60
N TYR A 40 -14.05 8.24 -14.80
CA TYR A 40 -15.00 9.36 -14.90
C TYR A 40 -15.68 9.47 -16.27
N THR A 41 -15.08 8.92 -17.32
CA THR A 41 -15.50 9.15 -18.72
C THR A 41 -15.97 7.88 -19.43
N CYS A 42 -15.78 6.71 -18.81
CA CYS A 42 -16.13 5.42 -19.42
C CYS A 42 -17.63 5.13 -19.46
N GLY A 43 -18.44 5.82 -18.65
CA GLY A 43 -19.90 5.64 -18.57
C GLY A 43 -20.36 4.42 -17.75
N ILE A 44 -19.43 3.77 -17.03
CA ILE A 44 -19.76 2.61 -16.17
C ILE A 44 -20.22 3.04 -14.78
N LEU A 45 -19.59 4.07 -14.21
CA LEU A 45 -19.90 4.55 -12.86
C LEU A 45 -20.98 5.64 -12.90
N THR A 46 -21.87 5.62 -11.92
CA THR A 46 -22.81 6.73 -11.68
C THR A 46 -22.12 7.88 -10.95
N ASP A 47 -22.71 9.08 -11.01
CA ASP A 47 -22.20 10.24 -10.26
C ASP A 47 -22.12 9.98 -8.74
N ALA A 48 -23.06 9.20 -8.20
CA ALA A 48 -23.05 8.80 -6.79
C ALA A 48 -21.85 7.89 -6.48
N GLN A 49 -21.59 6.87 -7.30
CA GLN A 49 -20.44 5.99 -7.13
C GLN A 49 -19.11 6.73 -7.29
N LEU A 50 -19.04 7.69 -8.23
CA LEU A 50 -17.88 8.55 -8.39
C LEU A 50 -17.62 9.35 -7.11
N LYS A 51 -18.65 9.99 -6.53
CA LYS A 51 -18.53 10.71 -5.24
C LYS A 51 -18.08 9.81 -4.10
N ILE A 52 -18.67 8.62 -3.95
CA ILE A 52 -18.29 7.65 -2.91
C ILE A 52 -16.81 7.27 -3.01
N THR A 53 -16.32 7.03 -4.22
CA THR A 53 -14.92 6.61 -4.45
C THR A 53 -13.90 7.74 -4.32
N GLU A 54 -14.33 9.00 -4.21
CA GLU A 54 -13.46 10.11 -3.85
C GLU A 54 -13.20 10.21 -2.33
N LEU A 55 -14.05 9.57 -1.51
CA LEU A 55 -13.95 9.60 -0.05
C LEU A 55 -12.70 8.87 0.47
N THR A 56 -12.14 9.41 1.54
CA THR A 56 -11.12 8.76 2.37
C THR A 56 -11.73 7.61 3.19
N ALA A 57 -10.91 6.68 3.67
CA ALA A 57 -11.39 5.62 4.56
C ALA A 57 -12.00 6.17 5.86
N VAL A 58 -11.42 7.25 6.41
CA VAL A 58 -11.98 7.96 7.56
C VAL A 58 -13.37 8.54 7.27
N GLU A 59 -13.57 9.17 6.10
CA GLU A 59 -14.88 9.71 5.70
C GLU A 59 -15.91 8.60 5.44
N ILE A 60 -15.49 7.49 4.84
CA ILE A 60 -16.34 6.31 4.64
C ILE A 60 -16.88 5.82 5.99
N VAL A 61 -16.01 5.59 6.98
CA VAL A 61 -16.43 5.10 8.30
C VAL A 61 -17.40 6.08 8.96
N ARG A 62 -17.16 7.39 8.86
CA ARG A 62 -18.07 8.43 9.39
C ARG A 62 -19.43 8.40 8.70
N GLY A 63 -19.47 8.29 7.37
CA GLY A 63 -20.72 8.23 6.61
C GLY A 63 -21.52 6.96 6.92
N LEU A 64 -20.83 5.82 7.13
CA LEU A 64 -21.45 4.57 7.57
C LEU A 64 -22.02 4.68 8.99
N GLU A 65 -21.29 5.29 9.91
CA GLU A 65 -21.75 5.54 11.29
C GLU A 65 -22.99 6.43 11.33
N ALA A 66 -23.01 7.49 10.51
CA ALA A 66 -24.12 8.41 10.37
C ALA A 66 -25.32 7.84 9.57
N ARG A 67 -25.19 6.63 9.00
CA ARG A 67 -26.14 6.03 8.05
C ARG A 67 -26.45 6.91 6.83
N GLU A 68 -25.49 7.75 6.45
CA GLU A 68 -25.50 8.49 5.19
C GLU A 68 -25.03 7.62 4.02
N LEU A 69 -24.27 6.56 4.32
CA LEU A 69 -23.82 5.53 3.39
C LEU A 69 -24.21 4.15 3.92
N LYS A 70 -24.43 3.22 3.00
CA LYS A 70 -24.45 1.78 3.29
C LYS A 70 -23.14 1.12 2.86
N ALA A 71 -22.70 0.10 3.60
CA ALA A 71 -21.47 -0.63 3.28
C ALA A 71 -21.56 -1.31 1.90
N VAL A 72 -22.75 -1.78 1.51
CA VAL A 72 -22.98 -2.35 0.17
C VAL A 72 -22.78 -1.33 -0.95
N GLU A 73 -23.23 -0.09 -0.77
CA GLU A 73 -23.08 0.99 -1.74
C GLU A 73 -21.61 1.39 -1.88
N VAL A 74 -20.91 1.47 -0.73
CA VAL A 74 -19.47 1.75 -0.67
C VAL A 74 -18.70 0.67 -1.43
N LEU A 75 -18.94 -0.61 -1.10
CA LEU A 75 -18.24 -1.70 -1.75
C LEU A 75 -18.51 -1.74 -3.26
N GLU A 76 -19.76 -1.61 -3.68
CA GLU A 76 -20.12 -1.66 -5.10
C GLU A 76 -19.44 -0.55 -5.91
N ALA A 77 -19.35 0.67 -5.35
CA ALA A 77 -18.67 1.79 -5.98
C ALA A 77 -17.16 1.54 -6.16
N PHE A 78 -16.48 1.08 -5.11
CA PHE A 78 -15.04 0.78 -5.17
C PHE A 78 -14.75 -0.44 -6.05
N ALA A 79 -15.58 -1.49 -6.00
CA ALA A 79 -15.44 -2.67 -6.85
C ALA A 79 -15.58 -2.30 -8.34
N ALA A 80 -16.53 -1.45 -8.71
CA ALA A 80 -16.66 -0.96 -10.09
C ALA A 80 -15.36 -0.27 -10.57
N ARG A 81 -14.77 0.61 -9.75
CA ARG A 81 -13.47 1.23 -10.07
C ARG A 81 -12.33 0.23 -10.10
N ALA A 82 -12.30 -0.75 -9.20
CA ALA A 82 -11.27 -1.78 -9.18
C ALA A 82 -11.29 -2.64 -10.45
N ALA A 83 -12.48 -3.02 -10.92
CA ALA A 83 -12.66 -3.73 -12.18
C ALA A 83 -12.15 -2.92 -13.39
N ILE A 84 -12.46 -1.62 -13.44
CA ILE A 84 -11.93 -0.69 -14.46
C ILE A 84 -10.41 -0.59 -14.38
N ALA A 85 -9.86 -0.39 -13.18
CA ALA A 85 -8.43 -0.29 -12.95
C ALA A 85 -7.71 -1.56 -13.41
N HIS A 86 -8.22 -2.75 -13.06
CA HIS A 86 -7.60 -4.00 -13.47
C HIS A 86 -7.48 -4.13 -15.00
N GLN A 87 -8.53 -3.76 -15.73
CA GLN A 87 -8.54 -3.84 -17.20
C GLN A 87 -7.58 -2.84 -17.86
N LEU A 88 -7.23 -1.74 -17.18
CA LEU A 88 -6.34 -0.70 -17.70
C LEU A 88 -4.87 -0.91 -17.31
N VAL A 89 -4.61 -1.36 -16.07
CA VAL A 89 -3.26 -1.40 -15.49
C VAL A 89 -2.85 -2.76 -14.93
N ASN A 90 -3.72 -3.77 -15.00
CA ASN A 90 -3.44 -5.15 -14.59
C ASN A 90 -2.93 -5.27 -13.13
N CYS A 91 -3.75 -4.84 -12.17
CA CYS A 91 -3.38 -4.69 -10.77
C CYS A 91 -3.94 -5.77 -9.81
N LEU A 92 -4.68 -6.76 -10.30
CA LEU A 92 -5.38 -7.76 -9.48
C LEU A 92 -4.88 -9.17 -9.77
N THR A 93 -4.95 -10.06 -8.77
CA THR A 93 -4.67 -11.50 -8.90
C THR A 93 -5.89 -12.35 -8.60
N ASP A 94 -6.88 -11.79 -7.91
CA ASP A 94 -8.07 -12.51 -7.49
C ASP A 94 -9.25 -11.55 -7.30
N TRP A 95 -10.46 -12.06 -7.49
CA TRP A 95 -11.70 -11.29 -7.48
C TRP A 95 -12.83 -12.13 -6.87
N PHE A 96 -13.38 -11.63 -5.77
CA PHE A 96 -14.39 -12.31 -4.95
C PHE A 96 -15.37 -11.27 -4.38
N PHE A 97 -15.87 -10.41 -5.27
CA PHE A 97 -16.79 -9.32 -4.92
C PHE A 97 -18.04 -9.80 -4.19
N GLU A 98 -18.59 -10.95 -4.57
CA GLU A 98 -19.82 -11.50 -4.00
C GLU A 98 -19.68 -11.85 -2.52
N GLU A 99 -18.51 -12.39 -2.10
CA GLU A 99 -18.23 -12.63 -0.68
C GLU A 99 -18.11 -11.32 0.09
N GLY A 100 -17.44 -10.32 -0.50
CA GLY A 100 -17.36 -8.98 0.08
C GLY A 100 -18.74 -8.33 0.23
N LEU A 101 -19.63 -8.52 -0.75
CA LEU A 101 -20.99 -7.96 -0.75
C LEU A 101 -21.82 -8.56 0.38
N GLN A 102 -21.76 -9.88 0.56
CA GLN A 102 -22.40 -10.55 1.70
C GLN A 102 -21.88 -9.99 3.03
N GLN A 103 -20.56 -9.81 3.16
CA GLN A 103 -20.00 -9.20 4.37
C GLN A 103 -20.50 -7.77 4.57
N ALA A 104 -20.62 -6.98 3.52
CA ALA A 104 -21.13 -5.62 3.60
C ALA A 104 -22.61 -5.58 4.03
N GLU A 105 -23.45 -6.48 3.51
CA GLU A 105 -24.85 -6.65 3.93
C GLU A 105 -24.95 -6.95 5.43
N GLU A 106 -24.16 -7.89 5.95
CA GLU A 106 -24.12 -8.21 7.38
C GLU A 106 -23.73 -7.01 8.26
N LEU A 107 -22.85 -6.13 7.77
CA LEU A 107 -22.45 -4.92 8.47
C LEU A 107 -23.56 -3.85 8.45
N ASP A 108 -24.29 -3.73 7.35
CA ASP A 108 -25.44 -2.84 7.26
C ASP A 108 -26.58 -3.31 8.15
N ASP A 109 -26.90 -4.60 8.16
CA ASP A 109 -27.91 -5.21 9.03
C ASP A 109 -27.58 -5.02 10.51
N LEU A 110 -26.30 -5.11 10.88
CA LEU A 110 -25.83 -4.84 12.24
C LEU A 110 -26.19 -3.41 12.68
N LEU A 111 -26.02 -2.41 11.80
CA LEU A 111 -26.36 -1.03 12.13
C LEU A 111 -27.86 -0.75 12.06
N ASP A 112 -28.56 -1.33 11.07
CA ASP A 112 -30.01 -1.15 10.91
C ASP A 112 -30.82 -1.78 12.06
N SER A 113 -30.30 -2.84 12.67
CA SER A 113 -30.86 -3.45 13.88
C SER A 113 -30.51 -2.70 15.18
N GLY A 114 -29.87 -1.53 15.10
CA GLY A 114 -29.52 -0.69 16.25
C GLY A 114 -28.19 -1.07 16.92
N GLY A 115 -27.35 -1.86 16.25
CA GLY A 115 -26.00 -2.17 16.68
C GLY A 115 -25.02 -1.00 16.56
N LYS A 116 -23.73 -1.28 16.77
CA LYS A 116 -22.64 -0.31 16.64
C LYS A 116 -21.67 -0.76 15.56
N LEU A 117 -20.79 0.15 15.13
CA LEU A 117 -19.68 -0.20 14.25
C LEU A 117 -18.92 -1.41 14.80
N LYS A 118 -18.67 -2.40 13.93
CA LYS A 118 -17.86 -3.59 14.23
C LYS A 118 -16.44 -3.24 14.69
N GLY A 119 -15.91 -2.13 14.18
CA GLY A 119 -14.57 -1.65 14.50
C GLY A 119 -14.19 -0.42 13.67
N PRO A 120 -12.93 0.04 13.78
CA PRO A 120 -12.46 1.28 13.15
C PRO A 120 -12.38 1.23 11.62
N LEU A 121 -12.54 0.04 11.00
CA LEU A 121 -12.59 -0.14 9.54
C LEU A 121 -13.94 -0.68 9.07
N HIS A 122 -14.99 -0.56 9.89
CA HIS A 122 -16.32 -1.06 9.56
C HIS A 122 -16.75 -0.62 8.14
N GLY A 123 -16.98 -1.59 7.26
CA GLY A 123 -17.48 -1.39 5.90
C GLY A 123 -16.45 -0.83 4.91
N VAL A 124 -15.19 -0.58 5.33
CA VAL A 124 -14.15 -0.07 4.44
C VAL A 124 -13.69 -1.18 3.49
N PRO A 125 -13.77 -0.99 2.15
CA PRO A 125 -13.24 -1.94 1.19
C PRO A 125 -11.72 -2.02 1.27
N ILE A 126 -11.17 -3.22 1.35
CA ILE A 126 -9.73 -3.48 1.39
C ILE A 126 -9.36 -4.55 0.37
N ALA A 127 -8.44 -4.22 -0.52
CA ALA A 127 -7.71 -5.19 -1.32
C ALA A 127 -6.43 -5.59 -0.60
N VAL A 128 -6.02 -6.85 -0.70
CA VAL A 128 -4.79 -7.34 -0.04
C VAL A 128 -3.78 -7.83 -1.06
N LYS A 129 -2.51 -7.44 -0.88
CA LYS A 129 -1.39 -7.93 -1.67
C LYS A 129 -1.36 -9.45 -1.70
N ASP A 130 -0.99 -10.03 -2.85
CA ASP A 130 -0.80 -11.47 -3.09
C ASP A 130 0.41 -12.09 -2.35
N PHE A 131 0.60 -11.65 -1.12
CA PHE A 131 1.58 -12.09 -0.13
C PHE A 131 0.92 -12.41 1.22
N HIS A 132 -0.21 -11.76 1.50
CA HIS A 132 -1.04 -12.05 2.66
C HIS A 132 -1.91 -13.27 2.39
N PHE A 133 -1.88 -14.22 3.31
CA PHE A 133 -2.86 -15.29 3.32
C PHE A 133 -4.22 -14.73 3.70
N LEU A 134 -5.19 -15.06 2.85
CA LEU A 134 -6.61 -14.78 3.00
C LEU A 134 -7.29 -16.15 2.84
N LYS A 135 -7.91 -16.65 3.90
CA LYS A 135 -8.50 -17.98 3.90
C LYS A 135 -9.50 -18.11 2.76
N GLY A 136 -9.44 -19.22 2.03
CA GLY A 136 -10.34 -19.51 0.91
C GLY A 136 -9.94 -18.91 -0.43
N HIS A 137 -8.95 -17.99 -0.45
CA HIS A 137 -8.51 -17.29 -1.65
C HIS A 137 -7.04 -17.61 -1.99
N PRO A 138 -6.71 -17.91 -3.26
CA PRO A 138 -5.35 -18.24 -3.66
C PRO A 138 -4.30 -17.22 -3.18
N THR A 139 -3.12 -17.72 -2.82
CA THR A 139 -1.91 -16.89 -2.63
C THR A 139 -0.80 -17.41 -3.51
N THR A 140 -0.45 -16.65 -4.56
CA THR A 140 0.46 -17.14 -5.60
C THR A 140 1.86 -16.58 -5.46
N THR A 141 1.98 -15.36 -4.93
CA THR A 141 3.26 -14.65 -4.78
C THR A 141 4.01 -14.52 -6.12
N GLY A 142 3.22 -14.41 -7.20
CA GLY A 142 3.68 -14.37 -8.60
C GLY A 142 4.21 -15.71 -9.15
N TYR A 143 4.16 -16.81 -8.40
CA TYR A 143 4.61 -18.12 -8.87
C TYR A 143 3.50 -18.89 -9.58
N VAL A 144 3.80 -19.34 -10.81
CA VAL A 144 2.91 -20.21 -11.59
C VAL A 144 2.59 -21.53 -10.87
N SER A 145 3.54 -22.06 -10.10
CA SER A 145 3.38 -23.29 -9.31
C SER A 145 2.42 -23.12 -8.13
N LYS A 146 2.23 -21.91 -7.62
CA LYS A 146 1.35 -21.60 -6.48
C LYS A 146 -0.05 -21.13 -6.90
N ARG A 147 -0.39 -21.14 -8.19
CA ARG A 147 -1.70 -20.62 -8.67
C ARG A 147 -2.93 -21.20 -7.96
N ASN A 148 -2.83 -22.45 -7.49
CA ASN A 148 -3.91 -23.19 -6.83
C ASN A 148 -3.66 -23.34 -5.32
N PHE A 149 -2.63 -22.67 -4.77
CA PHE A 149 -2.35 -22.73 -3.35
C PHE A 149 -3.34 -21.82 -2.62
N VAL A 150 -4.25 -22.43 -1.87
CA VAL A 150 -5.24 -21.74 -1.03
C VAL A 150 -4.86 -21.97 0.44
N PRO A 151 -4.57 -20.91 1.21
CA PRO A 151 -4.24 -21.04 2.61
C PRO A 151 -5.48 -21.40 3.45
N GLU A 152 -5.29 -22.20 4.49
CA GLU A 152 -6.37 -22.66 5.39
C GLU A 152 -6.73 -21.62 6.47
N HIS A 153 -5.90 -20.58 6.62
CA HIS A 153 -6.03 -19.53 7.62
C HIS A 153 -5.74 -18.14 7.05
N ASP A 154 -6.30 -17.11 7.70
CA ASP A 154 -5.90 -15.73 7.49
C ASP A 154 -4.51 -15.48 8.09
N SER A 155 -3.72 -14.63 7.43
CA SER A 155 -2.54 -14.03 8.06
C SER A 155 -2.96 -13.15 9.24
N ALA A 156 -2.06 -12.93 10.20
CA ALA A 156 -2.36 -12.13 11.39
C ALA A 156 -2.80 -10.71 11.05
N LEU A 157 -2.24 -10.12 9.99
CA LEU A 157 -2.68 -8.82 9.47
C LEU A 157 -4.12 -8.88 8.95
N VAL A 158 -4.45 -9.87 8.11
CA VAL A 158 -5.81 -10.04 7.57
C VAL A 158 -6.82 -10.28 8.70
N ALA A 159 -6.49 -11.12 9.69
CA ALA A 159 -7.33 -11.34 10.86
C ALA A 159 -7.56 -10.04 11.67
N THR A 160 -6.52 -9.21 11.81
CA THR A 160 -6.61 -7.90 12.47
C THR A 160 -7.58 -6.97 11.74
N LEU A 161 -7.47 -6.88 10.41
CA LEU A 161 -8.32 -6.02 9.59
C LEU A 161 -9.77 -6.52 9.54
N ARG A 162 -9.97 -7.84 9.45
CA ARG A 162 -11.29 -8.48 9.51
C ARG A 162 -12.00 -8.18 10.84
N ALA A 163 -11.26 -8.27 11.94
CA ALA A 163 -11.77 -7.93 13.27
C ALA A 163 -12.08 -6.44 13.42
N ALA A 164 -11.35 -5.58 12.71
CA ALA A 164 -11.63 -4.15 12.64
C ALA A 164 -12.84 -3.79 11.76
N GLY A 165 -13.43 -4.77 11.05
CA GLY A 165 -14.63 -4.59 10.24
C GLY A 165 -14.38 -4.30 8.76
N ALA A 166 -13.14 -4.45 8.27
CA ALA A 166 -12.81 -4.29 6.86
C ALA A 166 -13.52 -5.33 5.99
N VAL A 167 -13.88 -4.93 4.77
CA VAL A 167 -14.54 -5.79 3.76
C VAL A 167 -13.55 -6.13 2.65
N PHE A 168 -13.24 -7.40 2.47
CA PHE A 168 -12.32 -7.86 1.42
C PHE A 168 -13.08 -8.25 0.17
N PHE A 169 -12.54 -7.94 -1.01
CA PHE A 169 -13.21 -8.22 -2.29
C PHE A 169 -12.30 -8.59 -3.45
N CYS A 170 -10.98 -8.36 -3.31
CA CYS A 170 -10.00 -8.73 -4.31
C CYS A 170 -8.59 -8.84 -3.71
N LYS A 171 -7.66 -9.40 -4.49
CA LYS A 171 -6.22 -9.40 -4.21
C LYS A 171 -5.44 -8.68 -5.28
N THR A 172 -4.30 -8.08 -4.91
CA THR A 172 -3.49 -7.25 -5.79
C THR A 172 -2.17 -7.92 -6.20
N THR A 173 -1.70 -7.55 -7.39
CA THR A 173 -0.46 -8.06 -7.98
C THR A 173 0.80 -7.63 -7.21
N MET A 174 1.80 -8.49 -7.31
CA MET A 174 3.17 -8.24 -6.85
C MET A 174 4.15 -8.92 -7.83
N PRO A 175 5.44 -8.54 -7.86
CA PRO A 175 6.42 -9.28 -8.63
C PRO A 175 6.59 -10.69 -8.11
N GLN A 176 7.03 -11.60 -8.98
CA GLN A 176 7.44 -12.94 -8.57
C GLN A 176 8.47 -12.82 -7.44
N THR A 177 8.26 -13.54 -6.33
CA THR A 177 9.09 -13.49 -5.11
C THR A 177 9.01 -12.21 -4.27
N GLY A 178 8.31 -11.17 -4.70
CA GLY A 178 8.25 -9.92 -3.94
C GLY A 178 9.57 -9.14 -3.84
N MET A 179 10.66 -9.62 -4.45
CA MET A 179 12.02 -9.06 -4.39
C MET A 179 12.36 -8.22 -5.62
N ALA A 180 11.44 -7.33 -6.03
CA ALA A 180 11.68 -6.33 -7.05
C ALA A 180 10.92 -5.04 -6.74
N LEU A 181 11.52 -3.90 -7.11
CA LEU A 181 10.89 -2.57 -7.09
C LEU A 181 10.13 -2.26 -8.39
N GLU A 182 9.63 -3.33 -9.03
CA GLU A 182 8.75 -3.35 -10.18
C GLU A 182 7.72 -4.47 -9.93
N THR A 183 6.52 -4.38 -10.52
CA THR A 183 5.48 -5.40 -10.37
C THR A 183 5.30 -6.16 -11.69
N ALA A 184 6.02 -7.27 -11.82
CA ALA A 184 5.92 -8.17 -12.96
C ALA A 184 6.10 -9.63 -12.52
N SER A 185 5.25 -10.53 -13.03
CA SER A 185 5.37 -11.97 -12.81
C SER A 185 4.97 -12.76 -14.06
N ASN A 186 5.47 -13.99 -14.19
CA ASN A 186 5.05 -14.89 -15.27
C ASN A 186 3.57 -15.26 -15.19
N LEU A 187 3.00 -15.32 -13.98
CA LEU A 187 1.61 -15.71 -13.77
C LEU A 187 0.63 -14.59 -14.11
N TRP A 188 0.89 -13.37 -13.64
CA TRP A 188 -0.05 -12.24 -13.75
C TRP A 188 0.36 -11.17 -14.75
N GLY A 189 1.54 -11.26 -15.36
CA GLY A 189 2.06 -10.22 -16.24
C GLY A 189 2.60 -9.02 -15.47
N ARG A 190 2.64 -7.85 -16.12
CA ARG A 190 3.17 -6.60 -15.56
C ARG A 190 2.03 -5.66 -15.17
N THR A 191 2.16 -5.02 -14.02
CA THR A 191 1.30 -3.93 -13.57
C THR A 191 1.89 -2.59 -13.96
N LEU A 192 1.07 -1.71 -14.51
CA LEU A 192 1.48 -0.45 -15.13
C LEU A 192 1.08 0.74 -14.25
N SER A 193 1.79 1.87 -14.38
CA SER A 193 1.37 3.11 -13.72
C SER A 193 0.12 3.67 -14.40
N PRO A 194 -0.91 4.10 -13.66
CA PRO A 194 -2.10 4.70 -14.26
C PRO A 194 -1.84 6.09 -14.87
N PHE A 195 -0.81 6.81 -14.42
CA PHE A 195 -0.43 8.12 -14.98
C PHE A 195 0.29 7.99 -16.32
N ASN A 196 0.91 6.83 -16.57
CA ASN A 196 1.52 6.49 -17.84
C ASN A 196 1.68 4.98 -17.96
N ILE A 197 0.86 4.33 -18.78
CA ILE A 197 0.86 2.88 -18.96
C ILE A 197 2.13 2.34 -19.64
N ASP A 198 3.02 3.21 -20.15
CA ASP A 198 4.36 2.80 -20.61
C ASP A 198 5.35 2.61 -19.44
N LEU A 199 4.98 2.99 -18.22
CA LEU A 199 5.85 3.00 -17.04
C LEU A 199 5.43 1.98 -15.98
N SER A 200 6.40 1.61 -15.14
CA SER A 200 6.19 0.71 -14.01
C SER A 200 5.31 1.35 -12.93
N ALA A 201 4.43 0.57 -12.31
CA ALA A 201 3.74 0.95 -11.08
C ALA A 201 4.66 0.97 -9.84
N GLY A 202 5.93 0.61 -10.00
CA GLY A 202 6.83 0.33 -8.88
C GLY A 202 6.55 -1.05 -8.28
N GLY A 203 7.19 -1.35 -7.15
CA GLY A 203 7.03 -2.64 -6.49
C GLY A 203 7.70 -2.70 -5.13
N SER A 204 7.50 -3.76 -4.36
CA SER A 204 6.71 -4.94 -4.74
C SER A 204 5.20 -4.83 -4.52
N SER A 205 4.70 -3.73 -3.92
CA SER A 205 3.26 -3.42 -3.81
C SER A 205 2.73 -2.54 -4.96
N GLY A 206 3.14 -2.81 -6.21
CA GLY A 206 2.68 -2.00 -7.34
C GLY A 206 1.20 -2.20 -7.66
N GLY A 207 0.67 -3.42 -7.48
CA GLY A 207 -0.77 -3.68 -7.60
C GLY A 207 -1.60 -2.85 -6.62
N ASP A 208 -1.19 -2.83 -5.34
CA ASP A 208 -1.79 -2.00 -4.30
C ASP A 208 -1.82 -0.52 -4.69
N ALA A 209 -0.66 0.04 -5.05
CA ALA A 209 -0.54 1.47 -5.35
C ALA A 209 -1.28 1.87 -6.62
N ALA A 210 -1.22 1.05 -7.68
CA ALA A 210 -1.96 1.32 -8.92
C ALA A 210 -3.48 1.27 -8.68
N LEU A 211 -3.95 0.32 -7.88
CA LEU A 211 -5.37 0.22 -7.52
C LEU A 211 -5.84 1.42 -6.69
N VAL A 212 -5.06 1.83 -5.67
CA VAL A 212 -5.37 3.01 -4.86
C VAL A 212 -5.34 4.28 -5.71
N ALA A 213 -4.34 4.47 -6.57
CA ALA A 213 -4.27 5.65 -7.44
C ALA A 213 -5.46 5.76 -8.41
N MET A 214 -6.00 4.63 -8.86
CA MET A 214 -7.23 4.57 -9.65
C MET A 214 -8.52 4.68 -8.82
N ARG A 215 -8.39 4.87 -7.50
CA ARG A 215 -9.49 4.89 -6.51
C ARG A 215 -10.33 3.62 -6.51
N GLY A 216 -9.74 2.48 -6.88
CA GLY A 216 -10.38 1.17 -6.77
C GLY A 216 -10.32 0.58 -5.35
N CYS A 217 -9.55 1.20 -4.46
CA CYS A 217 -9.50 0.88 -3.03
C CYS A 217 -9.08 2.17 -2.28
N PRO A 218 -9.72 2.56 -1.16
CA PRO A 218 -9.36 3.79 -0.45
C PRO A 218 -7.99 3.67 0.23
N ILE A 219 -7.65 2.46 0.71
CA ILE A 219 -6.41 2.18 1.43
C ILE A 219 -6.04 0.69 1.30
N THR A 220 -4.75 0.38 1.21
CA THR A 220 -4.25 -1.00 1.12
C THR A 220 -3.17 -1.31 2.18
N PRO A 221 -3.18 -2.53 2.77
CA PRO A 221 -2.12 -3.02 3.66
C PRO A 221 -0.97 -3.61 2.84
N SER A 222 0.00 -2.77 2.50
CA SER A 222 1.16 -3.14 1.70
C SER A 222 2.34 -3.61 2.56
N THR A 223 3.39 -4.17 1.93
CA THR A 223 4.55 -4.73 2.64
C THR A 223 5.87 -4.14 2.16
N ASP A 224 6.83 -3.91 3.06
CA ASP A 224 8.11 -3.25 2.77
C ASP A 224 9.28 -3.81 3.58
N MET A 225 10.21 -4.42 2.85
CA MET A 225 11.53 -4.80 3.32
C MET A 225 12.63 -3.88 2.77
N GLY A 226 12.52 -3.48 1.49
CA GLY A 226 13.55 -2.70 0.78
C GLY A 226 13.01 -1.50 -0.02
N GLY A 227 11.83 -0.99 0.32
CA GLY A 227 11.16 0.10 -0.41
C GLY A 227 9.77 -0.25 -0.92
N SER A 228 9.30 -1.47 -0.71
CA SER A 228 8.11 -2.01 -1.38
C SER A 228 6.77 -1.36 -1.04
N ILE A 229 6.69 -0.50 -0.02
CA ILE A 229 5.55 0.40 0.23
C ILE A 229 5.84 1.78 -0.40
N ARG A 230 7.03 2.32 -0.11
CA ARG A 230 7.40 3.72 -0.41
C ARG A 230 7.60 3.98 -1.90
N VAL A 231 8.23 3.06 -2.62
CA VAL A 231 8.52 3.18 -4.06
C VAL A 231 7.24 3.17 -4.88
N PRO A 232 6.34 2.16 -4.78
CA PRO A 232 5.11 2.19 -5.54
C PRO A 232 4.20 3.34 -5.13
N ALA A 233 4.15 3.74 -3.85
CA ALA A 233 3.42 4.95 -3.45
C ALA A 233 3.96 6.22 -4.14
N ALA A 234 5.28 6.40 -4.16
CA ALA A 234 5.91 7.55 -4.84
C ALA A 234 5.66 7.57 -6.35
N PHE A 235 5.69 6.40 -7.01
CA PHE A 235 5.44 6.29 -8.46
C PHE A 235 3.98 6.57 -8.84
N ASN A 236 3.06 6.46 -7.88
CA ASN A 236 1.63 6.64 -8.10
C ASN A 236 1.06 7.87 -7.35
N GLY A 237 1.92 8.75 -6.83
CA GLY A 237 1.48 10.01 -6.20
C GLY A 237 0.70 9.83 -4.89
N LEU A 238 1.04 8.83 -4.08
CA LEU A 238 0.28 8.44 -2.90
C LEU A 238 1.04 8.70 -1.59
N TYR A 239 0.27 8.77 -0.50
CA TYR A 239 0.81 8.76 0.85
C TYR A 239 1.11 7.33 1.28
N ALA A 240 2.23 7.15 1.98
CA ALA A 240 2.59 5.86 2.54
C ALA A 240 3.55 5.98 3.73
N ILE A 241 3.52 4.99 4.61
CA ILE A 241 4.51 4.86 5.70
C ILE A 241 4.94 3.40 5.81
N ARG A 242 6.23 3.18 6.08
CA ARG A 242 6.76 1.90 6.55
C ARG A 242 6.92 1.97 8.07
N PRO A 243 6.01 1.39 8.87
CA PRO A 243 6.15 1.36 10.32
C PRO A 243 7.39 0.56 10.75
N THR A 244 7.80 0.72 12.01
CA THR A 244 8.78 -0.17 12.63
C THR A 244 8.31 -1.62 12.53
N ALA A 245 9.15 -2.49 11.96
CA ALA A 245 8.79 -3.85 11.61
C ALA A 245 8.22 -4.65 12.79
N ASP A 246 8.80 -4.54 13.98
CA ASP A 246 8.35 -5.27 15.17
C ASP A 246 7.03 -4.76 15.77
N ARG A 247 6.45 -3.68 15.25
CA ARG A 247 5.15 -3.19 15.70
C ARG A 247 3.97 -3.75 14.94
N VAL A 248 4.18 -4.41 13.80
CA VAL A 248 3.11 -4.87 12.91
C VAL A 248 2.98 -6.40 12.84
N PRO A 249 1.75 -6.93 12.74
CA PRO A 249 1.51 -8.37 12.63
C PRO A 249 1.95 -8.88 11.26
N LYS A 250 2.73 -9.95 11.26
CA LYS A 250 3.33 -10.60 10.09
C LYS A 250 3.17 -12.11 10.08
N GLY A 251 2.66 -12.70 11.17
CA GLY A 251 2.39 -14.13 11.28
C GLY A 251 1.45 -14.65 10.18
N GLY A 252 1.70 -15.87 9.71
CA GLY A 252 0.84 -16.53 8.72
C GLY A 252 0.82 -15.85 7.35
N MET A 253 1.88 -15.13 6.96
CA MET A 253 2.09 -14.66 5.58
C MET A 253 2.88 -15.69 4.76
N ASP A 254 2.88 -15.56 3.42
CA ASP A 254 3.71 -16.45 2.59
C ASP A 254 5.20 -16.27 2.91
N ASN A 255 5.90 -17.38 3.11
CA ASN A 255 7.24 -17.38 3.69
C ASN A 255 8.34 -17.40 2.62
N ILE A 256 8.29 -16.46 1.67
CA ILE A 256 9.27 -16.43 0.57
C ILE A 256 10.65 -15.89 0.99
N ASN A 257 10.74 -15.15 2.10
CA ASN A 257 11.97 -14.53 2.59
C ASN A 257 12.64 -15.30 3.74
N SER A 258 12.49 -16.62 3.71
CA SER A 258 13.18 -17.61 4.55
C SER A 258 12.86 -17.54 6.05
N THR A 259 12.55 -18.70 6.64
CA THR A 259 12.61 -18.94 8.09
C THR A 259 14.03 -18.66 8.58
N GLY A 260 14.36 -17.43 8.96
CA GLY A 260 15.66 -17.08 9.56
C GLY A 260 16.30 -15.77 9.12
N GLN A 261 15.76 -15.03 8.15
CA GLN A 261 16.26 -13.69 7.86
C GLN A 261 15.79 -12.72 8.94
N THR A 262 16.72 -12.21 9.75
CA THR A 262 16.45 -11.28 10.86
C THR A 262 17.12 -9.91 10.71
N THR A 263 17.98 -9.73 9.71
CA THR A 263 18.79 -8.52 9.52
C THR A 263 18.01 -7.35 8.92
N ILE A 264 17.15 -7.61 7.94
CA ILE A 264 16.32 -6.60 7.28
C ILE A 264 14.88 -7.03 7.39
N GLN A 265 14.24 -6.57 8.47
CA GLN A 265 12.89 -7.03 8.79
C GLN A 265 11.83 -6.43 7.87
N LEU A 266 10.94 -7.31 7.41
CA LEU A 266 9.70 -6.95 6.72
C LEU A 266 8.81 -6.10 7.64
N SER A 267 8.17 -5.08 7.08
CA SER A 267 7.10 -4.33 7.72
C SER A 267 5.86 -4.31 6.82
N CYS A 268 4.72 -3.92 7.39
CA CYS A 268 3.41 -3.81 6.76
C CYS A 268 2.88 -2.40 7.06
N GLY A 269 2.29 -1.74 6.07
CA GLY A 269 1.86 -0.35 6.22
C GLY A 269 0.93 0.12 5.11
N PRO A 270 0.25 1.24 5.33
CA PRO A 270 -0.73 1.78 4.38
C PRO A 270 -0.10 2.38 3.12
N ILE A 271 -0.82 2.25 2.01
CA ILE A 271 -0.78 3.15 0.86
C ILE A 271 -2.19 3.75 0.68
N CYS A 272 -2.32 5.07 0.60
CA CYS A 272 -3.61 5.78 0.57
C CYS A 272 -3.49 7.22 0.00
N HIS A 273 -4.63 7.93 -0.08
CA HIS A 273 -4.73 9.31 -0.57
C HIS A 273 -4.63 10.39 0.52
N SER A 274 -4.62 10.02 1.80
CA SER A 274 -4.68 11.00 2.89
C SER A 274 -3.83 10.61 4.11
N ILE A 275 -3.40 11.62 4.87
CA ILE A 275 -2.70 11.44 6.15
C ILE A 275 -3.65 10.82 7.20
N GLY A 276 -4.94 11.16 7.16
CA GLY A 276 -5.94 10.56 8.06
C GLY A 276 -6.05 9.05 7.88
N ASP A 277 -6.05 8.57 6.63
CA ASP A 277 -6.07 7.14 6.34
C ASP A 277 -4.74 6.47 6.70
N LEU A 278 -3.61 7.16 6.52
CA LEU A 278 -2.31 6.68 7.00
C LEU A 278 -2.39 6.42 8.51
N GLU A 279 -2.87 7.39 9.29
CA GLU A 279 -3.00 7.24 10.74
C GLU A 279 -3.97 6.12 11.10
N LEU A 280 -5.15 6.08 10.45
CA LEU A 280 -6.19 5.08 10.71
C LEU A 280 -5.65 3.66 10.59
N LEU A 281 -5.11 3.28 9.41
CA LEU A 281 -4.63 1.91 9.23
C LEU A 281 -3.37 1.64 10.04
N THR A 282 -2.44 2.61 10.12
CA THR A 282 -1.23 2.45 10.93
C THR A 282 -1.58 2.18 12.39
N LYS A 283 -2.59 2.86 12.95
CA LYS A 283 -3.08 2.63 14.30
C LYS A 283 -3.70 1.24 14.46
N VAL A 284 -4.53 0.82 13.51
CA VAL A 284 -5.16 -0.52 13.51
C VAL A 284 -4.11 -1.63 13.51
N ILE A 285 -2.99 -1.47 12.78
CA ILE A 285 -1.99 -2.54 12.62
C ILE A 285 -0.78 -2.41 13.57
N ASN A 286 -0.63 -1.31 14.30
CA ASN A 286 0.50 -1.09 15.21
C ASN A 286 0.14 -1.03 16.69
N ALA A 287 -1.13 -0.81 17.02
CA ALA A 287 -1.53 -0.56 18.39
C ALA A 287 -2.00 -1.85 19.07
N TYR A 288 -1.43 -2.15 20.23
CA TYR A 288 -2.07 -3.08 21.16
C TYR A 288 -3.45 -2.52 21.58
N PRO A 289 -4.53 -3.33 21.66
CA PRO A 289 -4.59 -4.80 21.55
C PRO A 289 -4.88 -5.34 20.14
N HIS A 290 -4.84 -4.52 19.08
CA HIS A 290 -5.16 -4.97 17.72
C HIS A 290 -4.20 -6.04 17.19
N ASN A 291 -2.96 -6.07 17.70
CA ASN A 291 -1.95 -7.07 17.33
C ASN A 291 -2.10 -8.43 18.03
N LYS A 292 -3.24 -8.73 18.65
CA LYS A 292 -3.46 -9.99 19.40
C LYS A 292 -3.32 -11.27 18.57
N TYR A 293 -3.32 -11.15 17.22
CA TYR A 293 -3.15 -12.26 16.30
C TYR A 293 -1.68 -12.61 16.00
N ASP A 294 -0.72 -11.84 16.54
CA ASP A 294 0.71 -12.10 16.38
C ASP A 294 1.48 -11.74 17.66
N VAL A 295 1.90 -12.79 18.38
CA VAL A 295 2.63 -12.67 19.64
C VAL A 295 4.05 -12.11 19.50
N THR A 296 4.57 -11.98 18.27
CA THR A 296 5.90 -11.40 18.02
C THR A 296 5.88 -9.87 17.97
N CYS A 297 4.70 -9.26 17.93
CA CYS A 297 4.56 -7.81 17.93
C CYS A 297 4.87 -7.21 19.30
N ALA A 298 5.61 -6.10 19.30
CA ALA A 298 5.81 -5.31 20.50
C ALA A 298 4.45 -4.79 21.03
N PRO A 299 4.08 -5.08 22.29
CA PRO A 299 2.76 -4.73 22.85
C PRO A 299 2.70 -3.26 23.29
N ILE A 300 2.92 -2.35 22.34
CA ILE A 300 2.97 -0.90 22.58
C ILE A 300 1.65 -0.27 22.13
N PRO A 301 0.92 0.42 23.02
CA PRO A 301 -0.33 1.10 22.65
C PRO A 301 -0.07 2.25 21.67
N TRP A 302 -1.12 2.68 20.97
CA TRP A 302 -1.05 3.92 20.20
C TRP A 302 -0.86 5.11 21.13
N ARG A 303 0.11 5.97 20.83
CA ARG A 303 0.29 7.23 21.54
C ARG A 303 -0.30 8.34 20.70
N ASN A 304 -1.37 8.95 21.18
CA ASN A 304 -1.82 10.22 20.64
C ASN A 304 -0.78 11.27 21.05
N VAL A 305 -0.27 11.99 20.06
CA VAL A 305 0.66 13.10 20.28
C VAL A 305 -0.13 14.35 19.96
N ASP A 306 -0.26 15.25 20.93
CA ASP A 306 -0.86 16.56 20.68
C ASP A 306 -0.09 17.27 19.58
N THR A 307 -0.75 18.23 18.91
CA THR A 307 -0.09 19.05 17.89
C THR A 307 1.23 19.56 18.44
N LEU A 308 2.33 19.23 17.76
CA LEU A 308 3.67 19.48 18.27
C LEU A 308 3.87 20.99 18.44
N ASN A 309 3.85 21.45 19.69
CA ASN A 309 4.13 22.84 20.03
C ASN A 309 5.64 23.08 19.92
N GLY A 310 6.08 23.63 18.78
CA GLY A 310 7.46 24.08 18.60
C GLY A 310 8.13 23.61 17.31
N LYS A 311 9.42 23.94 17.19
CA LYS A 311 10.21 23.60 16.00
C LYS A 311 10.77 22.19 16.11
N LEU A 312 10.48 21.36 15.11
CA LEU A 312 11.14 20.07 14.92
C LEU A 312 12.55 20.28 14.37
N ALA A 313 13.49 19.42 14.79
CA ALA A 313 14.79 19.29 14.16
C ALA A 313 14.69 18.34 12.96
N ILE A 314 14.81 18.88 11.76
CA ILE A 314 14.59 18.16 10.51
C ILE A 314 15.89 18.11 9.69
N GLY A 315 16.34 16.91 9.39
CA GLY A 315 17.42 16.66 8.44
C GLY A 315 16.87 16.44 7.03
N ILE A 316 17.42 17.16 6.04
CA ILE A 316 17.14 16.92 4.61
C ILE A 316 18.41 16.33 3.98
N MET A 317 18.36 15.05 3.67
CA MET A 317 19.40 14.37 2.90
C MET A 317 19.15 14.59 1.41
N LYS A 318 20.05 15.32 0.73
CA LYS A 318 19.91 15.56 -0.72
C LYS A 318 20.40 14.39 -1.57
N TRP A 319 21.42 13.70 -1.10
CA TRP A 319 22.05 12.58 -1.77
C TRP A 319 22.72 11.68 -0.72
N ASP A 320 22.58 10.38 -0.91
CA ASP A 320 23.10 9.34 -0.02
C ASP A 320 24.54 8.91 -0.35
N GLY A 321 25.16 9.51 -1.37
CA GLY A 321 26.49 9.12 -1.84
C GLY A 321 26.50 7.89 -2.77
N VAL A 322 25.34 7.25 -3.00
CA VAL A 322 25.21 6.01 -3.77
C VAL A 322 24.39 6.23 -5.04
N VAL A 323 23.18 6.77 -4.92
CA VAL A 323 22.26 6.98 -6.06
C VAL A 323 21.96 8.47 -6.19
N MET A 324 22.56 9.13 -7.19
CA MET A 324 22.31 10.54 -7.44
C MET A 324 20.85 10.77 -7.88
N PRO A 325 20.04 11.54 -7.13
CA PRO A 325 18.66 11.76 -7.52
C PRO A 325 18.55 12.57 -8.82
N HIS A 326 17.55 12.23 -9.64
CA HIS A 326 17.26 12.99 -10.86
C HIS A 326 16.88 14.45 -10.54
N PRO A 327 17.09 15.39 -11.48
CA PRO A 327 16.77 16.81 -11.26
C PRO A 327 15.36 17.09 -10.72
N PRO A 328 14.27 16.41 -11.17
CA PRO A 328 12.94 16.61 -10.60
C PRO A 328 12.83 16.26 -9.11
N ILE A 329 13.56 15.24 -8.64
CA ILE A 329 13.58 14.83 -7.22
C ILE A 329 14.35 15.84 -6.38
N LEU A 330 15.50 16.32 -6.87
CA LEU A 330 16.26 17.39 -6.21
C LEU A 330 15.42 18.67 -6.08
N ARG A 331 14.65 19.01 -7.11
CA ARG A 331 13.71 20.13 -7.08
C ARG A 331 12.60 19.91 -6.04
N ALA A 332 12.04 18.71 -5.94
CA ALA A 332 11.05 18.37 -4.93
C ALA A 332 11.60 18.50 -3.50
N LEU A 333 12.83 18.02 -3.24
CA LEU A 333 13.49 18.21 -1.94
C LEU A 333 13.72 19.70 -1.62
N GLY A 334 14.09 20.50 -2.62
CA GLY A 334 14.19 21.95 -2.49
C GLY A 334 12.84 22.61 -2.14
N HIS A 335 11.75 22.14 -2.74
CA HIS A 335 10.41 22.61 -2.43
C HIS A 335 9.98 22.24 -0.99
N VAL A 336 10.23 21.01 -0.55
CA VAL A 336 9.98 20.57 0.84
C VAL A 336 10.72 21.46 1.83
N LYS A 337 11.99 21.78 1.56
CA LYS A 337 12.76 22.72 2.39
C LYS A 337 12.05 24.07 2.52
N GLN A 338 11.61 24.66 1.40
CA GLN A 338 10.94 25.95 1.39
C GLN A 338 9.61 25.92 2.15
N VAL A 339 8.84 24.83 2.03
CA VAL A 339 7.59 24.66 2.79
C VAL A 339 7.86 24.61 4.29
N LEU A 340 8.89 23.87 4.72
CA LEU A 340 9.31 23.81 6.12
C LEU A 340 9.81 25.16 6.66
N GLU A 341 10.56 25.92 5.85
CA GLU A 341 11.03 27.27 6.20
C GLU A 341 9.87 28.25 6.42
N ARG A 342 8.84 28.18 5.56
CA ARG A 342 7.61 28.97 5.70
C ARG A 342 6.77 28.56 6.91
N ALA A 343 6.81 27.28 7.29
CA ALA A 343 6.20 26.78 8.52
C ALA A 343 7.02 27.13 9.79
N GLY A 344 8.13 27.87 9.66
CA GLY A 344 8.92 28.38 10.78
C GLY A 344 10.12 27.53 11.19
N HIS A 345 10.41 26.43 10.48
CA HIS A 345 11.60 25.60 10.70
C HIS A 345 12.82 26.24 10.01
N GLN A 346 13.74 26.83 10.78
CA GLN A 346 14.89 27.57 10.24
C GLN A 346 16.13 27.42 11.14
N GLY A 347 17.32 27.67 10.59
CA GLY A 347 18.59 27.58 11.33
C GLY A 347 18.85 26.17 11.84
N LYS A 348 19.09 26.02 13.15
CA LYS A 348 19.42 24.72 13.78
C LYS A 348 18.29 23.68 13.69
N SER A 349 17.06 24.09 13.39
CA SER A 349 15.92 23.18 13.27
C SER A 349 15.77 22.59 11.86
N LEU A 350 16.52 23.05 10.86
CA LEU A 350 16.45 22.56 9.49
C LEU A 350 17.85 22.48 8.87
N ILE A 351 18.38 21.27 8.76
CA ILE A 351 19.77 21.04 8.33
C ILE A 351 19.76 20.24 7.03
N SER A 352 20.37 20.79 5.97
CA SER A 352 20.64 20.04 4.74
C SER A 352 22.00 19.36 4.83
N TYR A 353 22.07 18.08 4.49
CA TYR A 353 23.34 17.36 4.43
C TYR A 353 23.43 16.48 3.18
N GLU A 354 24.68 16.22 2.81
CA GLU A 354 25.08 15.29 1.76
C GLU A 354 26.07 14.31 2.40
N ILE A 355 25.95 13.03 2.08
CA ILE A 355 26.98 12.06 2.44
C ILE A 355 28.16 12.31 1.50
N LEU A 356 29.27 12.81 2.04
CA LEU A 356 30.54 12.76 1.35
C LEU A 356 30.98 11.30 1.43
N GLY A 357 31.17 10.65 0.28
CA GLY A 357 31.39 9.22 0.17
C GLY A 357 32.44 8.66 1.15
N SER A 358 32.40 7.35 1.36
CA SER A 358 33.40 6.63 2.14
C SER A 358 34.74 6.61 1.41
N ASP A 359 35.52 7.68 1.49
CA ASP A 359 36.94 7.64 1.12
C ASP A 359 37.69 6.81 2.17
N HIS A 360 37.74 5.49 1.96
CA HIS A 360 38.52 4.56 2.79
C HIS A 360 40.06 4.77 2.69
N HIS A 361 40.52 5.84 2.04
CA HIS A 361 41.93 6.11 1.76
C HIS A 361 42.44 7.49 2.19
N SER A 362 41.66 8.33 2.89
CA SER A 362 42.20 9.59 3.42
C SER A 362 42.93 9.36 4.76
N PRO A 363 44.15 9.90 4.96
CA PRO A 363 44.91 9.76 6.21
C PRO A 363 44.18 10.26 7.47
N GLU A 364 43.22 11.18 7.31
CA GLU A 364 42.43 11.75 8.40
C GLU A 364 41.43 10.76 9.02
N SER A 365 41.04 9.71 8.28
CA SER A 365 40.10 8.68 8.76
C SER A 365 40.67 7.76 9.84
N GLN A 366 42.00 7.71 10.04
CA GLN A 366 42.65 6.83 11.01
C GLN A 366 42.76 7.43 12.43
N LEU A 367 42.57 8.75 12.58
CA LEU A 367 42.79 9.44 13.86
C LEU A 367 41.56 9.52 14.80
N LEU A 368 40.36 9.14 14.33
CA LEU A 368 39.12 9.28 15.11
C LEU A 368 38.57 7.97 15.71
N ASN A 369 39.29 6.85 15.55
CA ASN A 369 38.85 5.53 16.00
C ASN A 369 39.00 5.24 17.52
N SER A 370 39.47 6.18 18.35
CA SER A 370 39.76 5.88 19.76
C SER A 370 38.71 6.34 20.78
N THR A 371 37.73 7.18 20.44
CA THR A 371 36.77 7.66 21.47
C THR A 371 35.40 8.07 20.90
N ARG A 372 34.52 7.11 20.58
CA ARG A 372 33.03 7.17 20.70
C ARG A 372 32.34 6.02 19.93
N PRO A 373 31.14 5.59 20.36
CA PRO A 373 30.52 4.35 19.87
C PRO A 373 30.04 4.47 18.42
N LEU A 374 30.59 3.57 17.60
CA LEU A 374 30.14 3.05 16.30
C LEU A 374 28.83 3.62 15.72
N ILE A 375 28.97 4.69 14.93
CA ILE A 375 28.27 4.82 13.65
C ILE A 375 29.35 4.60 12.60
N ALA A 376 29.18 3.59 11.75
CA ALA A 376 30.15 3.27 10.71
C ALA A 376 30.36 4.48 9.76
N GLY A 377 31.52 5.12 9.88
CA GLY A 377 32.29 5.76 8.81
C GLY A 377 31.55 6.65 7.79
N THR A 378 30.64 7.53 8.20
CA THR A 378 30.04 8.51 7.27
C THR A 378 30.35 9.93 7.71
N LEU A 379 31.15 10.66 6.92
CA LEU A 379 31.41 12.09 7.12
C LEU A 379 30.16 12.88 6.70
N LEU A 380 29.40 13.37 7.67
CA LEU A 380 28.30 14.31 7.43
C LEU A 380 28.86 15.73 7.36
N ARG A 381 28.79 16.39 6.20
CA ARG A 381 29.12 17.81 6.07
C ARG A 381 27.85 18.65 6.08
N GLN A 382 27.70 19.48 7.11
CA GLN A 382 26.72 20.57 7.09
C GLN A 382 27.17 21.62 6.07
N ARG A 383 26.24 22.09 5.24
CA ARG A 383 26.47 23.28 4.40
C ARG A 383 26.02 24.54 5.11
#